data_AF-A0A932HHW7-F1
#
_entry.id   AF-A0A932HHW7-F1
#
_cell.length_a   1.000
_cell.length_b   1.000
_cell.length_c   1.000
_cell.angle_alpha   90.00
_cell.angle_beta   90.00
_cell.angle_gamma   90.00
#
_symmetry.space_group_name_H-M   'P 1'
#
loop_
_entity.id
_entity.type
_entity.pdbx_description
1 polymer ?
#
loop_
_entity_poly.entity_id
_entity_poly.type
_entity_poly.pdbx_seq_one_letter_code
_entity_poly.pdbx_strand_id
1 'polypeptide(L)'
;MLPGPKDSGTASKGGDLEYFRREEMLPEFAKAAFALKPGEVSGAVKTPFGYHIIKLVDRKKGQPTTYEQVKEQLRRRLFDERQNQRFQEWIKGLESAAQIIRDDSLLPVGKPMPGIPGPSGAPAGDGKGGGKL
;
A
#
# COMPACT_ATOMS: atom_id res chain seq x y z
N MET A 1 -38.52 -14.44 1.37
CA MET A 1 -37.71 -13.76 0.33
C MET A 1 -36.47 -13.19 1.00
N LEU A 2 -35.33 -13.89 0.96
CA LEU A 2 -34.10 -13.45 1.63
C LEU A 2 -33.39 -12.40 0.76
N PRO A 3 -33.00 -11.24 1.29
CA PRO A 3 -32.26 -10.23 0.54
C PRO A 3 -30.83 -10.72 0.31
N GLY A 4 -30.49 -11.02 -0.95
CA GLY A 4 -29.13 -11.38 -1.35
C GLY A 4 -28.14 -10.21 -1.17
N PRO A 5 -26.84 -10.49 -1.02
CA PRO A 5 -25.80 -9.47 -0.89
C PRO A 5 -25.81 -8.58 -2.13
N LYS A 6 -26.26 -7.34 -1.95
CA LYS A 6 -26.21 -6.29 -2.97
C LYS A 6 -24.85 -5.64 -2.91
N ASP A 7 -24.06 -5.78 -3.98
CA ASP A 7 -22.91 -4.94 -4.25
C ASP A 7 -23.37 -3.48 -4.40
N SER A 8 -23.39 -2.76 -3.27
CA SER A 8 -24.00 -1.44 -3.14
C SER A 8 -23.20 -0.31 -3.80
N GLY A 9 -21.99 -0.58 -4.28
CA GLY A 9 -21.09 0.43 -4.85
C GLY A 9 -21.41 0.82 -6.31
N THR A 10 -21.77 -0.15 -7.15
CA THR A 10 -21.96 0.05 -8.60
C THR A 10 -23.37 -0.28 -9.10
N ALA A 11 -24.26 -0.77 -8.24
CA ALA A 11 -25.64 -1.10 -8.59
C ALA A 11 -26.40 0.07 -9.24
N SER A 12 -26.15 1.31 -8.80
CA SER A 12 -26.78 2.52 -9.39
C SER A 12 -26.27 2.85 -10.81
N LYS A 13 -25.11 2.34 -11.20
CA LYS A 13 -24.53 2.45 -12.55
C LYS A 13 -24.61 1.14 -13.34
N GLY A 14 -25.45 0.19 -12.93
CA GLY A 14 -25.60 -1.10 -13.61
C GLY A 14 -24.36 -2.01 -13.54
N GLY A 15 -23.48 -1.82 -12.56
CA GLY A 15 -22.27 -2.62 -12.37
C GLY A 15 -21.02 -2.10 -13.10
N ASP A 16 -21.06 -0.91 -13.72
CA ASP A 16 -19.89 -0.32 -14.37
C ASP A 16 -18.83 0.14 -13.34
N LEU A 17 -17.58 -0.25 -13.59
CA LEU A 17 -16.41 0.01 -12.74
C LEU A 17 -15.47 1.10 -13.32
N GLU A 18 -15.83 1.72 -14.46
CA GLU A 18 -14.95 2.62 -15.21
C GLU A 18 -13.60 1.94 -15.54
N TYR A 19 -12.59 2.74 -15.95
CA TYR A 19 -11.25 2.22 -16.20
C TYR A 19 -10.50 2.04 -14.90
N PHE A 20 -10.08 0.82 -14.61
CA PHE A 20 -9.23 0.49 -13.46
C PHE A 20 -7.90 -0.13 -13.91
N ARG A 21 -6.88 0.02 -13.06
CA ARG A 21 -5.57 -0.61 -13.17
C ARG A 21 -5.56 -1.94 -12.41
N ARG A 22 -4.59 -2.79 -12.75
CA ARG A 22 -4.47 -4.12 -12.13
C ARG A 22 -4.31 -4.05 -10.61
N GLU A 23 -3.71 -2.98 -10.10
CA GLU A 23 -3.39 -2.77 -8.68
C GLU A 23 -4.58 -2.23 -7.87
N GLU A 24 -5.63 -1.74 -8.54
CA GLU A 24 -6.80 -1.12 -7.90
C GLU A 24 -7.90 -2.14 -7.55
N MET A 25 -7.78 -3.37 -8.06
CA MET A 25 -8.76 -4.45 -7.85
C MET A 25 -8.09 -5.67 -7.23
N LEU A 26 -8.92 -6.56 -6.66
CA LEU A 26 -8.44 -7.83 -6.14
C LEU A 26 -7.68 -8.62 -7.23
N PRO A 27 -6.60 -9.32 -6.88
CA PRO A 27 -5.74 -9.99 -7.86
C PRO A 27 -6.52 -11.03 -8.69
N GLU A 28 -7.47 -11.73 -8.08
CA GLU A 28 -8.33 -12.71 -8.75
C GLU A 28 -9.25 -12.04 -9.79
N PHE A 29 -9.87 -10.91 -9.40
CA PHE A 29 -10.73 -10.12 -10.26
C PHE A 29 -9.96 -9.50 -11.42
N ALA A 30 -8.84 -8.82 -11.13
CA ALA A 30 -8.01 -8.20 -12.14
C ALA A 30 -7.43 -9.25 -13.11
N LYS A 31 -7.00 -10.41 -12.62
CA LYS A 31 -6.50 -11.48 -13.49
C LYS A 31 -7.56 -11.96 -14.48
N ALA A 32 -8.79 -12.17 -14.02
CA ALA A 32 -9.89 -12.56 -14.89
C ALA A 32 -10.23 -11.45 -15.90
N ALA A 33 -10.41 -10.20 -15.44
CA ALA A 33 -10.76 -9.07 -16.30
C ALA A 33 -9.72 -8.78 -17.39
N PHE A 34 -8.42 -8.85 -17.06
CA PHE A 34 -7.34 -8.58 -18.01
C PHE A 34 -7.03 -9.75 -18.96
N ALA A 35 -7.55 -10.95 -18.68
CA ALA A 35 -7.44 -12.11 -19.56
C ALA A 35 -8.51 -12.10 -20.68
N LEU A 36 -9.62 -11.40 -20.47
CA LEU A 36 -10.70 -11.26 -21.45
C LEU A 36 -10.32 -10.36 -22.62
N LYS A 37 -10.99 -10.56 -23.76
CA LYS A 37 -11.00 -9.62 -24.89
C LYS A 37 -12.16 -8.63 -24.76
N PRO A 38 -12.06 -7.40 -25.30
CA PRO A 38 -13.18 -6.46 -25.31
C PRO A 38 -14.43 -7.11 -25.92
N GLY A 39 -15.55 -7.01 -25.21
CA GLY A 39 -16.82 -7.67 -25.53
C GLY A 39 -17.04 -9.04 -24.86
N GLU A 40 -16.00 -9.66 -24.30
CA GLU A 40 -16.07 -10.99 -23.70
C GLU A 40 -16.53 -10.94 -22.23
N VAL A 41 -17.16 -12.04 -21.79
CA VAL A 41 -17.65 -12.22 -20.42
C VAL A 41 -16.87 -13.37 -19.77
N SER A 42 -16.37 -13.18 -18.54
CA SER A 42 -15.70 -14.23 -17.77
C SER A 42 -16.70 -15.27 -17.26
N GLY A 43 -16.17 -16.46 -16.94
CA GLY A 43 -16.84 -17.36 -16.00
C GLY A 43 -16.98 -16.75 -14.60
N ALA A 44 -17.59 -17.50 -13.69
CA ALA A 44 -17.76 -17.08 -12.29
C ALA A 44 -16.40 -16.96 -11.59
N VAL A 45 -16.00 -15.73 -11.27
CA VAL A 45 -14.78 -15.41 -10.53
C VAL A 45 -15.12 -15.44 -9.05
N LYS A 46 -14.49 -16.36 -8.31
CA LYS A 46 -14.59 -16.38 -6.85
C LYS A 46 -13.66 -15.32 -6.28
N THR A 47 -14.20 -14.45 -5.43
CA THR A 47 -13.45 -13.48 -4.63
C THR A 47 -13.91 -13.60 -3.17
N PRO A 48 -13.23 -13.00 -2.18
CA PRO A 48 -13.69 -12.95 -0.80
C PRO A 48 -15.09 -12.32 -0.63
N PHE A 49 -15.55 -11.54 -1.61
CA PHE A 49 -16.86 -10.90 -1.62
C PHE A 49 -17.97 -11.75 -2.27
N GLY A 50 -17.63 -12.92 -2.84
CA GLY A 50 -18.57 -13.83 -3.47
C GLY A 50 -18.20 -14.15 -4.92
N TYR A 51 -19.21 -14.47 -5.73
CA TYR A 51 -19.02 -14.81 -7.15
C TYR A 51 -19.32 -13.61 -8.05
N HIS A 52 -18.37 -13.28 -8.91
CA HIS A 52 -18.44 -12.12 -9.80
C HIS A 52 -18.41 -12.59 -11.25
N ILE A 53 -19.28 -12.03 -12.09
CA ILE A 53 -19.26 -12.21 -13.54
C ILE A 53 -18.78 -10.89 -14.14
N ILE A 54 -17.70 -10.95 -14.91
CA ILE A 54 -17.01 -9.75 -15.41
C ILE A 54 -17.22 -9.68 -16.91
N LYS A 55 -17.66 -8.53 -17.43
CA LYS A 55 -17.68 -8.25 -18.87
C LYS A 55 -16.66 -7.17 -19.18
N LEU A 56 -15.71 -7.44 -20.07
CA LEU A 56 -14.77 -6.42 -20.51
C LEU A 56 -15.45 -5.55 -21.57
N VAL A 57 -15.72 -4.29 -21.27
CA VAL A 57 -16.35 -3.35 -22.21
C VAL A 57 -15.31 -2.75 -23.16
N ASP A 58 -14.24 -2.19 -22.60
CA ASP A 58 -13.15 -1.58 -23.35
C ASP A 58 -11.82 -1.77 -22.62
N ARG A 59 -10.71 -1.70 -23.35
CA ARG A 59 -9.35 -1.82 -22.82
C ARG A 59 -8.47 -0.68 -23.32
N LYS A 60 -8.14 0.24 -22.41
CA LYS A 60 -7.14 1.26 -22.67
C LYS A 60 -5.73 0.70 -22.44
N LYS A 61 -4.85 0.80 -23.43
CA LYS A 61 -3.42 0.53 -23.22
C LYS A 61 -2.87 1.61 -22.28
N GLY A 62 -2.23 1.19 -21.19
CA GLY A 62 -1.46 2.12 -20.38
C GLY A 62 -0.39 2.76 -21.26
N GLN A 63 -0.34 4.09 -21.30
CA GLN A 63 0.81 4.75 -21.89
C GLN A 63 2.00 4.52 -20.96
N PRO A 64 3.09 3.89 -21.44
CA PRO A 64 4.31 3.83 -20.66
C PRO A 64 4.76 5.28 -20.43
N THR A 65 4.85 5.68 -19.16
CA THR A 65 5.48 6.96 -18.81
C THR A 65 6.93 6.88 -19.29
N THR A 66 7.37 7.85 -20.08
CA THR A 66 8.72 7.81 -20.66
C THR A 66 9.76 8.06 -19.58
N TYR A 67 11.00 7.59 -19.81
CA TYR A 67 12.10 7.86 -18.89
C TYR A 67 12.26 9.35 -18.60
N GLU A 68 12.19 10.21 -19.63
CA GLU A 68 12.29 11.66 -19.49
C GLU A 68 11.22 12.26 -18.58
N GLN A 69 10.00 11.71 -18.58
CA GLN A 69 8.90 12.18 -17.73
C GLN A 69 9.10 11.82 -16.25
N VAL A 70 9.74 10.68 -15.95
CA VAL A 70 9.94 10.20 -14.57
C VAL A 70 11.33 10.50 -14.02
N LYS A 71 12.28 10.90 -14.86
CA LYS A 71 13.70 11.06 -14.52
C LYS A 71 13.91 11.97 -13.31
N GLU A 72 13.25 13.13 -13.29
CA GLU A 72 13.39 14.09 -12.17
C GLU A 72 12.78 13.56 -10.87
N GLN A 73 11.62 12.90 -10.95
CA GLN A 73 10.99 12.27 -9.78
C GLN A 73 11.85 11.12 -9.24
N LEU A 74 12.39 10.29 -10.13
CA LEU A 74 13.28 9.18 -9.78
C LEU A 74 14.58 9.70 -9.17
N ARG A 75 15.18 10.75 -9.75
CA ARG A 75 16.39 11.38 -9.23
C ARG A 75 16.18 11.91 -7.81
N ARG A 76 15.07 12.60 -7.55
CA ARG A 76 14.74 13.10 -6.20
C ARG A 76 14.59 11.96 -5.21
N ARG A 77 13.77 10.95 -5.55
CA ARG A 77 13.59 9.77 -4.69
C ARG A 77 14.92 9.10 -4.33
N LEU A 78 15.75 8.81 -5.34
CA LEU A 78 17.06 8.16 -5.13
C LEU A 78 18.06 9.05 -4.38
N PHE A 79 17.88 10.37 -4.43
CA PHE A 79 18.68 11.30 -3.65
C PHE A 79 18.26 11.26 -2.18
N ASP A 80 16.96 11.37 -1.91
CA ASP A 80 16.39 11.35 -0.56
C ASP A 80 16.68 10.02 0.15
N GLU A 81 16.51 8.89 -0.54
CA GLU A 81 16.82 7.55 -0.02
C GLU A 81 18.30 7.44 0.38
N ARG A 82 19.22 7.90 -0.47
CA ARG A 82 20.66 7.85 -0.19
C ARG A 82 21.06 8.80 0.93
N GLN A 83 20.49 10.00 0.96
CA GLN A 83 20.74 10.94 2.06
C GLN A 83 20.27 10.36 3.39
N ASN A 84 19.05 9.80 3.44
CA ASN A 84 18.51 9.23 4.66
C ASN A 84 19.36 8.02 5.12
N GLN A 85 19.76 7.13 4.20
CA GLN A 85 20.66 6.02 4.54
C GLN A 85 21.97 6.52 5.15
N ARG A 86 22.63 7.50 4.52
CA ARG A 86 23.87 8.08 5.05
C ARG A 86 23.68 8.77 6.39
N PHE A 87 22.58 9.48 6.56
CA PHE A 87 22.26 10.13 7.82
C PHE A 87 22.05 9.11 8.94
N GLN A 88 21.30 8.04 8.69
CA GLN A 88 21.09 6.95 9.65
C GLN A 88 22.40 6.24 10.01
N GLU A 89 23.25 5.95 9.02
CA GLU A 89 24.59 5.37 9.25
C GLU A 89 25.46 6.29 10.12
N TRP A 90 25.44 7.60 9.83
CA TRP A 90 26.21 8.58 10.57
C TRP A 90 25.74 8.72 12.02
N ILE A 91 24.43 8.83 12.24
CA ILE A 91 23.85 8.88 13.59
C ILE A 91 24.17 7.60 14.35
N LYS A 92 24.00 6.43 13.75
CA LYS A 92 24.36 5.15 14.39
C LYS A 92 25.84 5.11 14.78
N GLY A 93 26.72 5.64 13.94
CA GLY A 93 28.14 5.78 14.24
C GLY A 93 28.39 6.66 15.46
N LEU A 94 27.77 7.84 15.51
CA LEU A 94 27.85 8.75 16.65
C LEU A 94 27.28 8.12 17.93
N GLU A 95 26.13 7.44 17.85
CA GLU A 95 25.52 6.74 18.98
C GLU A 95 26.43 5.64 19.52
N SER A 96 27.13 4.89 18.65
CA SER A 96 28.05 3.84 19.07
C SER A 96 29.34 4.36 19.72
N ALA A 97 29.77 5.56 19.33
CA ALA A 97 30.97 6.21 19.85
C ALA A 97 30.71 7.05 21.11
N ALA A 98 29.44 7.37 21.40
CA ALA A 98 29.04 8.18 22.53
C ALA A 98 28.49 7.32 23.67
N GLN A 99 28.82 7.66 24.92
CA GLN A 99 28.17 7.09 26.08
C GLN A 99 26.81 7.77 26.30
N ILE A 100 25.76 7.24 25.66
CA ILE A 100 24.39 7.78 25.76
C ILE A 100 23.67 7.14 26.95
N ILE A 101 23.42 7.92 28.00
CA ILE A 101 22.51 7.53 29.09
C ILE A 101 21.12 8.05 28.72
N ARG A 102 20.22 7.14 28.31
CA ARG A 102 18.83 7.47 27.95
C ARG A 102 17.92 7.16 29.14
N ASP A 103 17.47 8.20 29.84
CA ASP A 103 16.50 8.08 30.94
C ASP A 103 15.08 8.19 30.37
N ASP A 104 14.43 7.04 30.17
CA ASP A 104 13.10 6.95 29.57
C ASP A 104 12.00 7.58 30.44
N SER A 105 12.26 7.88 31.73
CA SER A 105 11.29 8.50 32.64
C SER A 105 11.11 10.01 32.42
N LEU A 106 12.10 10.63 31.77
CA LEU A 106 12.10 12.05 31.40
C LEU A 106 11.47 12.30 30.02
N LEU A 107 11.20 11.24 29.27
CA LEU A 107 10.47 11.33 28.01
C LEU A 107 8.99 11.46 28.33
N PRO A 108 8.31 12.56 27.94
CA PRO A 108 6.88 12.62 28.08
C PRO A 108 6.30 11.47 27.25
N VAL A 109 5.55 10.57 27.89
CA VAL A 109 4.71 9.59 27.19
C VAL A 109 3.64 10.41 26.47
N GLY A 110 3.98 10.90 25.28
CA GLY A 110 3.13 11.75 24.49
C GLY A 110 1.87 10.96 24.16
N LYS A 111 0.71 11.46 24.61
CA LYS A 111 -0.57 11.04 24.03
C LYS A 111 -0.41 11.11 22.51
N PRO A 112 -0.81 10.06 21.77
CA PRO A 112 -0.66 10.05 20.32
C PRO A 112 -1.30 11.32 19.75
N MET A 113 -0.51 12.14 19.05
CA MET A 113 -1.05 13.30 18.33
C MET A 113 -1.98 12.79 17.24
N PRO A 114 -3.25 13.24 17.18
CA PRO A 114 -4.13 12.87 16.09
C PRO A 114 -3.65 13.54 14.79
N GLY A 115 -3.37 12.73 13.77
CA GLY A 115 -3.25 13.20 12.38
C GLY A 115 -1.86 13.23 11.75
N ILE A 116 -0.79 12.79 12.43
CA ILE A 116 0.50 12.58 11.76
C ILE A 116 0.60 11.08 11.44
N PRO A 117 0.47 10.65 10.17
CA PRO A 117 0.84 9.29 9.80
C PRO A 117 2.33 9.12 10.10
N GLY A 118 2.64 8.28 11.09
CA GLY A 118 4.02 8.00 11.48
C GLY A 118 4.83 7.45 10.30
N PRO A 119 6.17 7.56 10.33
CA PRO A 119 7.01 6.92 9.33
C PRO A 119 6.72 5.41 9.35
N SER A 120 6.08 4.95 8.27
CA SER A 120 5.87 3.53 8.00
C SER A 120 7.24 2.86 7.90
N GLY A 121 7.63 2.08 8.91
CA GLY A 121 8.86 1.30 8.86
C GLY A 121 9.64 1.08 10.16
N ALA A 122 9.10 1.33 11.36
CA ALA A 122 9.72 0.78 12.56
C ALA A 122 9.30 -0.70 12.72
N PRO A 123 10.22 -1.68 12.64
CA PRO A 123 9.89 -3.06 12.98
C PRO A 123 9.53 -3.10 14.47
N ALA A 124 8.36 -3.65 14.77
CA ALA A 124 7.94 -3.97 16.13
C ALA A 124 8.95 -4.95 16.73
N GLY A 125 9.79 -4.47 17.64
CA GLY A 125 10.58 -5.32 18.52
C GLY A 125 9.71 -5.67 19.72
N ASP A 126 9.15 -6.88 19.69
CA ASP A 126 8.39 -7.47 20.78
C ASP A 126 9.17 -7.40 22.11
N GLY A 127 8.61 -6.67 23.07
CA GLY A 127 9.01 -6.76 24.46
C GLY A 127 8.45 -8.03 25.09
N LYS A 128 9.33 -8.92 25.54
CA LYS A 128 8.99 -9.89 26.60
C LYS A 128 9.88 -9.63 27.81
N GLY A 129 9.25 -9.13 28.86
CA GLY A 129 9.90 -8.62 30.06
C GLY A 129 10.59 -9.68 30.92
N GLY A 130 11.61 -9.18 31.63
CA GLY A 130 11.66 -9.19 33.10
C GLY A 130 12.19 -10.44 33.79
N GLY A 131 13.25 -10.26 34.58
CA GLY A 131 13.60 -11.18 35.65
C GLY A 131 15.01 -10.99 36.20
N LYS A 132 15.12 -10.26 37.31
CA LYS A 132 16.31 -10.19 38.18
C LYS A 132 16.91 -11.58 38.42
N LEU A 133 18.24 -11.71 38.35
CA LEU A 133 19.17 -11.80 39.49
C LEU A 133 20.59 -11.53 38.98
#